data_AF-A0A356PA46-F1
#
_entry.id   AF-A0A356PA46-F1
#
_cell.length_a   1.000
_cell.length_b   1.000
_cell.length_c   1.000
_cell.angle_alpha   90.00
_cell.angle_beta   90.00
_cell.angle_gamma   90.00
#
_symmetry.space_group_name_H-M   'P 1'
#
loop_
_entity.id
_entity.type
_entity.pdbx_description
1 polymer ?
#
loop_
_entity_poly.entity_id
_entity_poly.type
_entity_poly.pdbx_seq_one_letter_code
_entity_poly.pdbx_strand_id
1 'polypeptide(L)'
;MKKKLEKLTKKQTELMEVVKNEWINTALFAGDEINEEKAREGIDWLYEISGLQKPHIVFVDSPMGTQLAVNMVIEMCKGNQTVENSVWNSVRNSV
;
A
#
# COMPACT_ATOMS: atom_id res chain seq x y z
N MET A 1 -9.64 -12.19 31.60
CA MET A 1 -8.27 -12.14 31.04
C MET A 1 -8.20 -13.09 29.84
N LYS A 2 -7.75 -12.63 28.66
CA LYS A 2 -7.50 -13.55 27.53
C LYS A 2 -6.19 -14.31 27.81
N LYS A 3 -6.24 -15.64 27.67
CA LYS A 3 -5.11 -16.54 27.90
C LYS A 3 -4.02 -16.28 26.85
N LYS A 4 -2.76 -16.15 27.27
CA LYS A 4 -1.60 -15.94 26.37
C LYS A 4 -1.46 -17.15 25.43
N LEU A 5 -1.30 -16.89 24.15
CA LEU A 5 -1.04 -17.91 23.12
C LEU A 5 0.47 -18.20 23.10
N GLU A 6 0.86 -19.40 23.55
CA GLU A 6 2.26 -19.84 23.52
C GLU A 6 2.64 -20.50 22.17
N LYS A 7 1.65 -21.00 21.43
CA LYS A 7 1.81 -21.63 20.11
C LYS A 7 0.57 -21.36 19.25
N LEU A 8 0.77 -21.34 17.93
CA LEU A 8 -0.35 -21.32 17.00
C LEU A 8 -1.15 -22.62 17.07
N THR A 9 -2.46 -22.51 16.92
CA THR A 9 -3.33 -23.66 16.73
C THR A 9 -3.04 -24.31 15.38
N LYS A 10 -3.36 -25.60 15.25
CA LYS A 10 -3.21 -26.33 13.97
C LYS A 10 -3.90 -25.60 12.81
N LYS A 11 -5.12 -25.10 13.03
CA LYS A 11 -5.89 -24.32 12.05
C LYS A 11 -5.15 -23.04 11.63
N GLN A 12 -4.49 -22.35 12.55
CA GLN A 12 -3.72 -21.15 12.23
C GLN A 12 -2.46 -21.51 11.42
N THR A 13 -1.76 -22.59 11.77
CA THR A 13 -0.60 -23.06 11.02
C THR A 13 -0.97 -23.50 9.60
N GLU A 14 -2.09 -24.23 9.45
CA GLU A 14 -2.63 -24.61 8.14
C GLU A 14 -3.03 -23.38 7.32
N LEU A 15 -3.66 -22.39 7.95
CA LEU A 15 -4.02 -21.13 7.28
C LEU A 15 -2.81 -20.33 6.84
N MET A 16 -1.72 -20.31 7.62
CA MET A 16 -0.48 -19.62 7.25
C MET A 16 0.08 -20.14 5.93
N GLU A 17 0.09 -21.45 5.72
CA GLU A 17 0.59 -22.04 4.48
C GLU A 17 -0.27 -21.65 3.27
N VAL A 18 -1.59 -21.65 3.43
CA VAL A 18 -2.52 -21.21 2.38
C VAL A 18 -2.27 -19.75 2.00
N VAL A 19 -2.26 -18.85 2.99
CA VAL A 19 -2.09 -17.41 2.76
C VAL A 19 -0.70 -17.12 2.18
N LYS A 20 0.36 -17.76 2.69
CA LYS A 20 1.72 -17.61 2.15
C LYS A 20 1.76 -17.96 0.67
N ASN A 21 1.19 -19.11 0.30
CA ASN A 21 1.20 -19.57 -1.09
C ASN A 21 0.33 -18.69 -1.98
N GLU A 22 -0.80 -18.18 -1.48
CA GLU A 22 -1.62 -17.19 -2.16
C GLU A 22 -0.78 -15.96 -2.54
N TRP A 23 -0.10 -15.32 -1.59
CA TRP A 23 0.71 -14.14 -1.86
C TRP A 23 1.91 -14.41 -2.78
N ILE A 24 2.60 -15.55 -2.61
CA ILE A 24 3.70 -15.94 -3.51
C ILE A 24 3.16 -16.09 -4.93
N ASN A 25 2.02 -16.78 -5.08
CA ASN A 25 1.44 -16.99 -6.40
C ASN A 25 0.94 -15.69 -7.00
N THR A 26 0.38 -14.78 -6.19
CA THR A 26 0.00 -13.46 -6.66
C THR A 26 1.21 -12.67 -7.15
N ALA A 27 2.29 -12.65 -6.37
CA ALA A 27 3.49 -11.89 -6.71
C ALA A 27 4.23 -12.43 -7.94
N LEU A 28 4.20 -13.74 -8.17
CA LEU A 28 4.96 -14.40 -9.24
C LEU A 28 4.13 -14.74 -10.48
N PHE A 29 2.80 -14.86 -10.37
CA PHE A 29 1.95 -15.43 -11.42
C PHE A 29 0.63 -14.69 -11.68
N ALA A 30 0.23 -13.66 -10.91
CA ALA A 30 -1.07 -13.00 -11.13
C ALA A 30 -1.16 -12.13 -12.41
N GLY A 31 -0.07 -12.04 -13.18
CA GLY A 31 0.02 -11.18 -14.36
C GLY A 31 0.49 -9.76 -13.99
N ASP A 32 1.03 -9.07 -14.98
CA ASP A 32 1.75 -7.81 -14.80
C ASP A 32 0.83 -6.58 -14.84
N GLU A 33 -0.46 -6.76 -15.17
CA GLU A 33 -1.36 -5.64 -15.46
C GLU A 33 -2.40 -5.42 -14.36
N ILE A 34 -2.28 -4.27 -13.69
CA ILE A 34 -3.33 -3.76 -12.81
C ILE A 34 -4.56 -3.38 -13.64
N ASN A 35 -5.75 -3.76 -13.17
CA ASN A 35 -6.98 -3.20 -13.72
C ASN A 35 -7.18 -1.79 -13.15
N GLU A 36 -6.66 -0.79 -13.87
CA GLU A 36 -6.69 0.62 -13.44
C GLU A 36 -8.10 1.15 -13.17
N GLU A 37 -9.10 0.68 -13.93
CA GLU A 37 -10.50 1.08 -13.77
C GLU A 37 -11.06 0.61 -12.42
N LYS A 38 -10.93 -0.69 -12.13
CA LYS A 38 -11.36 -1.26 -10.85
C LYS A 38 -10.58 -0.68 -9.67
N ALA A 39 -9.29 -0.43 -9.84
CA ALA A 39 -8.46 0.20 -8.81
C ALA A 39 -8.96 1.62 -8.53
N ARG A 40 -9.27 2.40 -9.57
CA ARG A 40 -9.82 3.74 -9.46
C ARG A 40 -11.19 3.75 -8.78
N GLU A 41 -12.09 2.86 -9.16
CA GLU A 41 -13.41 2.72 -8.52
C GLU A 41 -13.29 2.42 -7.02
N GLY A 42 -12.40 1.51 -6.64
CA GLY A 42 -12.16 1.16 -5.24
C GLY A 42 -11.58 2.32 -4.43
N ILE A 43 -10.63 3.07 -5.01
CA ILE A 43 -10.04 4.26 -4.37
C ILE A 43 -11.09 5.36 -4.22
N ASP A 44 -11.87 5.63 -5.27
CA ASP A 44 -12.92 6.64 -5.25
C ASP A 44 -13.98 6.32 -4.18
N TRP A 45 -14.44 5.06 -4.15
CA TRP A 45 -15.37 4.58 -3.13
C TRP A 45 -14.81 4.77 -1.72
N LEU A 46 -13.54 4.43 -1.48
CA LEU A 46 -12.89 4.57 -0.18
C LEU A 46 -12.85 6.05 0.29
N TYR A 47 -12.54 6.97 -0.61
CA TYR A 47 -12.50 8.40 -0.28
C TYR A 47 -13.90 8.98 -0.05
N GLU A 48 -14.89 8.53 -0.84
CA GLU A 48 -16.29 8.94 -0.68
C GLU A 48 -16.84 8.54 0.69
N ILE A 49 -16.67 7.29 1.10
CA ILE A 49 -17.12 6.84 2.43
C ILE A 49 -16.37 7.52 3.57
N SER A 50 -15.17 8.05 3.29
CA SER A 50 -14.35 8.79 4.25
C SER A 50 -14.71 10.28 4.31
N GLY A 51 -15.60 10.78 3.44
CA GLY A 51 -15.94 12.20 3.33
C GLY A 51 -14.78 13.07 2.83
N LEU A 52 -13.80 12.46 2.14
CA LEU A 52 -12.62 13.14 1.62
C LEU A 52 -12.77 13.47 0.13
N GLN A 53 -12.05 14.49 -0.33
CA GLN A 53 -11.97 14.79 -1.76
C GLN A 53 -11.25 13.67 -2.49
N LYS A 54 -11.78 13.27 -3.66
CA LYS A 54 -11.16 12.24 -4.51
C LYS A 54 -9.70 12.59 -4.82
N PRO A 55 -8.77 11.62 -4.71
CA PRO A 55 -7.35 11.87 -4.91
C PRO A 55 -6.98 11.93 -6.40
N HIS A 56 -5.82 12.54 -6.69
CA HIS A 56 -5.14 12.30 -7.96
C HIS A 56 -4.47 10.92 -7.92
N ILE A 57 -4.75 10.08 -8.91
CA ILE A 57 -4.24 8.70 -8.98
C ILE A 57 -3.24 8.61 -10.13
N VAL A 58 -2.03 8.14 -9.81
CA VAL A 58 -0.95 7.91 -10.77
C VAL A 58 -0.66 6.42 -10.79
N PHE A 59 -0.81 5.80 -11.96
CA PHE A 59 -0.41 4.41 -12.21
C PHE A 59 0.97 4.38 -12.85
N VAL A 60 1.74 3.34 -12.54
CA VAL A 60 3.12 3.16 -12.99
C VAL A 60 3.36 1.67 -13.25
N ASP A 61 4.12 1.36 -14.28
CA ASP A 61 4.28 -0.02 -14.78
C ASP A 61 5.19 -0.91 -13.90
N SER A 62 5.84 -0.35 -12.89
CA SER A 62 6.74 -1.12 -12.02
C SER A 62 6.84 -0.57 -10.60
N PRO A 63 7.20 -1.42 -9.63
CA PRO A 63 7.50 -0.97 -8.26
C PRO A 63 8.59 0.11 -8.19
N MET A 64 9.58 0.05 -9.07
CA MET A 64 10.61 1.09 -9.19
C MET A 64 10.00 2.41 -9.68
N GLY A 65 9.08 2.33 -10.65
CA GLY A 65 8.30 3.47 -11.12
C GLY A 65 7.55 4.18 -9.98
N THR A 66 7.02 3.43 -9.01
CA THR A 66 6.35 4.00 -7.83
C THR A 66 7.31 4.87 -7.02
N GLN A 67 8.50 4.36 -6.72
CA GLN A 67 9.49 5.10 -5.94
C GLN A 67 9.96 6.37 -6.66
N LEU A 68 10.16 6.28 -7.98
CA LEU A 68 10.55 7.43 -8.80
C LEU A 68 9.42 8.47 -8.87
N ALA A 69 8.19 8.05 -9.14
CA ALA A 69 7.03 8.94 -9.21
C ALA A 69 6.81 9.69 -7.90
N VAL A 70 6.89 9.00 -6.75
CA VAL A 70 6.78 9.64 -5.42
C VAL A 70 7.86 10.70 -5.24
N ASN A 71 9.12 10.38 -5.56
CA ASN A 71 10.21 11.33 -5.42
C ASN A 71 10.03 12.55 -6.33
N MET A 72 9.61 12.34 -7.59
CA MET A 72 9.33 13.43 -8.53
C MET A 72 8.22 14.34 -8.01
N VAL A 73 7.10 13.77 -7.54
CA VAL A 73 5.98 14.55 -6.98
C VAL A 73 6.43 15.35 -5.76
N ILE A 74 7.19 14.73 -4.84
CA ILE A 74 7.73 15.43 -3.67
C ILE A 74 8.61 16.60 -4.10
N GLU A 75 9.59 16.39 -4.99
CA GLU A 75 10.48 17.46 -5.48
C GLU A 75 9.69 18.61 -6.12
N MET A 76 8.67 18.30 -6.95
CA MET A 76 7.79 19.29 -7.56
C MET A 76 7.00 20.10 -6.51
N CYS A 77 6.61 19.46 -5.40
CA CYS A 77 5.89 20.11 -4.30
C CYS A 77 6.77 20.87 -3.31
N LYS A 78 8.11 20.70 -3.33
CA LYS A 78 9.04 21.41 -2.42
C LYS A 78 9.05 22.93 -2.57
N GLY A 79 8.46 23.48 -3.63
CA GLY A 79 8.18 24.92 -3.72
C GLY A 79 7.16 25.44 -2.69
N ASN A 80 6.37 24.55 -2.06
CA ASN A 80 5.25 24.88 -1.15
C ASN A 80 5.30 24.03 0.15
N GLN A 81 6.44 23.96 0.86
CA GLN A 81 6.56 23.03 2.00
C GLN A 81 5.66 23.40 3.19
N THR A 82 4.69 22.52 3.47
CA THR A 82 4.00 22.40 4.77
C THR A 82 4.69 21.38 5.68
N VAL A 83 4.60 21.61 6.99
CA VAL A 83 5.32 20.90 8.07
C VAL A 83 5.03 19.39 8.11
N GLU A 84 3.87 18.93 7.63
CA GLU A 84 3.51 17.50 7.66
C GLU A 84 4.40 16.63 6.76
N ASN A 85 4.81 17.14 5.60
CA ASN A 85 5.66 16.41 4.65
C ASN A 85 7.09 16.21 5.16
N SER A 86 7.60 17.11 6.01
CA SER A 86 8.95 16.97 6.58
C SER A 86 8.98 15.93 7.70
N VAL A 87 7.91 15.85 8.51
CA VAL A 87 7.83 14.90 9.64
C VAL A 87 7.72 13.45 9.15
N TRP A 88 6.83 13.16 8.19
CA TRP A 88 6.67 11.80 7.67
C TRP A 88 7.94 11.25 7.00
N ASN A 89 8.63 12.09 6.22
CA ASN A 89 9.91 11.72 5.60
C ASN A 89 11.02 11.51 6.63
N SER A 90 11.09 12.36 7.66
CA SER A 90 12.06 12.21 8.75
C SER A 90 11.85 10.92 9.53
N VAL A 91 10.61 10.55 9.84
CA VAL A 91 10.30 9.32 10.58
C VAL A 91 10.66 8.10 9.73
N ARG A 92 10.28 8.07 8.44
CA ARG A 92 10.58 6.94 7.55
C ARG A 92 12.08 6.71 7.33
N ASN A 93 12.88 7.77 7.29
CA ASN A 93 14.34 7.67 7.16
C ASN A 93 15.05 7.29 8.46
N SER A 94 14.36 7.34 9.60
CA SER A 94 14.91 7.05 10.93
C SER A 94 14.62 5.62 11.43
N VAL A 95 13.91 4.81 10.64
CA VAL A 95 13.54 3.42 10.95
C VAL A 95 14.21 2.46 9.99
#